data_AF-A0A6N8U5K2-F1
#
_entry.id   AF-A0A6N8U5K2-F1
#
_cell.length_a   1.000
_cell.length_b   1.000
_cell.length_c   1.000
_cell.angle_alpha   90.00
_cell.angle_beta   90.00
_cell.angle_gamma   90.00
#
_symmetry.space_group_name_H-M   'P 1'
#
loop_
_entity.id
_entity.type
_entity.pdbx_description
1 polymer ?
#
loop_
_entity_poly.entity_id
_entity_poly.type
_entity_poly.pdbx_seq_one_letter_code
_entity_poly.pdbx_strand_id
1 'polypeptide(L)'
;MSKSIPSSGANAVKLILKNKEACKCYLKNQETTGTVTTYSLDMFYEDHTGTFTIRVDENGLKTASLNITGLKKVITLENDGNLPKLCKYVLENLNQ
;
A
#
# COMPACT_ATOMS: atom_id res chain seq x y z
N MET A 1 7.18 18.90 -10.95
CA MET A 1 7.74 17.66 -11.56
C MET A 1 7.58 16.55 -10.56
N SER A 2 6.54 15.75 -10.72
CA SER A 2 6.31 14.59 -9.88
C SER A 2 7.44 13.58 -10.08
N LYS A 3 7.94 13.03 -8.98
CA LYS A 3 9.05 12.09 -9.01
C LYS A 3 8.47 10.71 -9.30
N SER A 4 8.67 10.23 -10.52
CA SER A 4 8.32 8.87 -10.93
C SER A 4 8.97 7.84 -10.01
N ILE A 5 8.25 6.76 -9.73
CA ILE A 5 8.77 5.68 -8.90
C ILE A 5 9.90 4.98 -9.69
N PRO A 6 11.11 4.84 -9.12
CA PRO A 6 12.17 4.13 -9.80
C PRO A 6 11.77 2.66 -10.01
N SER A 7 12.10 2.12 -11.18
CA SER A 7 11.74 0.74 -11.58
C SER A 7 12.29 -0.36 -10.65
N SER A 8 13.28 -0.02 -9.81
CA SER A 8 13.79 -0.88 -8.74
C SER A 8 12.84 -1.01 -7.53
N GLY A 9 11.81 -0.18 -7.44
CA GLY A 9 10.91 -0.08 -6.27
C GLY A 9 11.56 0.52 -5.03
N ALA A 10 12.85 0.86 -5.07
CA ALA A 10 13.55 1.49 -3.96
C ALA A 10 12.96 2.86 -3.66
N ASN A 11 12.60 3.14 -2.40
CA ASN A 11 11.92 4.37 -1.97
C ASN A 11 10.53 4.60 -2.58
N ALA A 12 9.91 3.61 -3.25
CA ALA A 12 8.57 3.77 -3.82
C ALA A 12 7.57 4.25 -2.75
N VAL A 13 7.54 3.57 -1.59
CA VAL A 13 6.69 3.94 -0.45
C VAL A 13 6.97 5.35 0.04
N LYS A 14 8.25 5.74 0.11
CA LYS A 14 8.66 7.08 0.55
C LYS A 14 8.22 8.16 -0.42
N LEU A 15 8.20 7.88 -1.72
CA LEU A 15 7.70 8.81 -2.75
C LEU A 15 6.19 8.96 -2.66
N ILE A 16 5.47 7.84 -2.55
CA ILE A 16 4.01 7.82 -2.33
C ILE A 16 3.65 8.62 -1.08
N LEU A 17 4.36 8.40 0.03
CA LEU A 17 4.15 9.14 1.28
C LEU A 17 4.51 10.62 1.21
N LYS A 18 5.37 11.04 0.28
CA LYS A 18 5.67 12.45 0.03
C LYS A 18 4.60 13.10 -0.84
N ASN A 19 3.95 12.33 -1.70
CA ASN A 19 2.93 12.82 -2.64
C ASN A 19 1.60 12.08 -2.42
N LYS A 20 1.09 12.17 -1.19
CA LYS A 20 -0.08 11.42 -0.74
C LYS A 20 -1.35 11.76 -1.53
N GLU A 21 -1.45 12.98 -2.02
CA GLU A 21 -2.58 13.48 -2.82
C GLU A 21 -2.69 12.77 -4.18
N ALA A 22 -1.57 12.34 -4.74
CA ALA A 22 -1.53 11.56 -5.98
C ALA A 22 -1.80 10.07 -5.76
N CYS A 23 -1.82 9.61 -4.51
CA CYS A 23 -2.06 8.23 -4.13
C CYS A 23 -3.55 7.98 -3.88
N LYS A 24 -4.21 7.32 -4.81
CA LYS A 24 -5.60 6.90 -4.68
C LYS A 24 -5.66 5.39 -4.44
N CYS A 25 -6.31 4.99 -3.35
CA CYS A 25 -6.54 3.58 -3.04
C CYS A 25 -8.03 3.32 -3.00
N TYR A 26 -8.47 2.25 -3.66
CA TYR A 26 -9.87 1.84 -3.68
C TYR A 26 -9.99 0.45 -3.08
N LEU A 27 -10.92 0.28 -2.13
CA LEU A 27 -11.20 -1.02 -1.54
C LEU A 27 -11.84 -1.91 -2.60
N LYS A 28 -11.16 -3.01 -2.94
CA LYS A 28 -11.67 -4.00 -3.89
C LYS A 28 -12.40 -5.12 -3.17
N ASN A 29 -11.78 -5.62 -2.11
CA ASN A 29 -12.34 -6.70 -1.30
C ASN A 29 -11.91 -6.53 0.15
N GLN A 30 -12.80 -6.90 1.07
CA GLN A 30 -12.50 -7.00 2.48
C GLN A 30 -12.99 -8.36 2.96
N GLU A 31 -12.06 -9.18 3.43
CA GLU A 31 -12.36 -10.51 3.94
C GLU A 31 -11.88 -10.62 5.38
N THR A 32 -12.78 -11.00 6.28
CA THR A 32 -12.43 -11.26 7.67
C THR A 32 -12.43 -12.77 7.91
N THR A 33 -11.25 -13.30 8.22
CA THR A 33 -11.03 -14.73 8.47
C THR A 33 -10.58 -14.89 9.91
N GLY A 34 -11.51 -15.30 10.78
CA GLY A 34 -11.27 -15.41 12.22
C GLY A 34 -10.99 -14.04 12.84
N THR A 35 -9.78 -13.85 13.35
CA THR A 35 -9.33 -12.60 13.99
C THR A 35 -8.58 -11.67 13.03
N VAL A 36 -8.36 -12.09 11.77
CA VAL A 36 -7.60 -11.33 10.78
C VAL A 36 -8.53 -10.78 9.71
N THR A 37 -8.49 -9.46 9.50
CA THR A 37 -9.16 -8.79 8.38
C THR A 37 -8.14 -8.48 7.30
N THR A 38 -8.39 -8.98 6.10
CA THR A 38 -7.61 -8.75 4.88
C THR A 38 -8.32 -7.72 4.01
N TYR A 39 -7.71 -6.55 3.87
CA TYR A 39 -8.12 -5.53 2.92
C TYR A 39 -7.32 -5.69 1.63
N SER A 40 -8.01 -5.95 0.54
CA SER A 40 -7.45 -5.97 -0.81
C SER A 40 -7.86 -4.70 -1.53
N LEU A 41 -6.87 -3.90 -1.92
CA LEU A 41 -7.07 -2.57 -2.48
C LEU A 41 -6.43 -2.50 -3.86
N ASP A 42 -7.08 -1.79 -4.77
CA ASP A 42 -6.43 -1.32 -6.00
C ASP A 42 -5.81 0.05 -5.72
N MET A 43 -4.51 0.18 -5.98
CA MET A 43 -3.74 1.39 -5.78
C MET A 43 -3.44 2.05 -7.13
N PHE A 44 -3.64 3.36 -7.18
CA PHE A 44 -3.33 4.20 -8.32
C PHE A 44 -2.43 5.33 -7.83
N TYR A 45 -1.24 5.42 -8.40
CA TYR A 45 -0.29 6.48 -8.11
C TYR A 45 0.25 7.02 -9.43
N GLU A 46 -0.17 8.23 -9.79
CA GLU A 46 0.15 8.85 -11.08
C GLU A 46 -0.21 7.92 -12.26
N ASP A 47 0.77 7.54 -13.08
CA ASP A 47 0.60 6.63 -14.21
C ASP A 47 0.78 5.14 -13.84
N HIS A 48 0.97 4.84 -12.55
CA HIS A 48 1.18 3.49 -12.05
C HIS A 48 -0.07 2.95 -11.35
N THR A 49 -0.47 1.75 -11.75
CA THR A 49 -1.52 0.98 -11.05
C THR A 49 -0.88 -0.15 -10.27
N GLY A 50 -1.52 -0.61 -9.21
CA GLY A 50 -1.03 -1.70 -8.39
C GLY A 50 -2.12 -2.30 -7.52
N THR A 51 -1.76 -3.34 -6.80
CA THR A 51 -2.58 -3.91 -5.74
C THR A 51 -1.89 -3.71 -4.40
N PHE A 52 -2.67 -3.34 -3.40
CA PHE A 52 -2.20 -3.18 -2.04
C PHE A 52 -3.03 -4.08 -1.13
N THR A 53 -2.38 -5.07 -0.54
CA THR A 53 -3.02 -5.98 0.42
C THR A 53 -2.53 -5.65 1.81
N ILE A 54 -3.47 -5.45 2.74
CA ILE A 54 -3.20 -5.14 4.14
C ILE A 54 -3.94 -6.16 4.99
N ARG A 55 -3.22 -6.85 5.88
CA ARG A 55 -3.80 -7.77 6.85
C ARG A 55 -3.63 -7.19 8.24
N VAL A 56 -4.75 -6.99 8.93
CA VAL A 56 -4.77 -6.52 10.31
C VAL A 56 -5.44 -7.55 11.20
N ASP A 57 -5.00 -7.66 12.44
CA ASP A 57 -5.66 -8.40 13.49
C ASP A 57 -5.99 -7.47 14.67
N GLU A 58 -6.48 -8.06 15.76
CA GLU A 58 -6.73 -7.39 17.04
C GLU A 58 -5.49 -6.73 17.67
N ASN A 59 -4.27 -7.14 17.29
CA ASN A 59 -3.01 -6.55 17.74
C ASN A 59 -2.47 -5.48 16.76
N GLY A 60 -3.14 -5.25 15.63
CA GLY A 60 -2.78 -4.25 14.63
C GLY A 60 -2.33 -4.85 13.30
N LEU A 61 -1.38 -4.19 12.65
CA LEU A 61 -0.91 -4.58 11.30
C LEU A 61 -0.08 -5.88 11.37
N LYS A 62 -0.58 -6.97 10.79
CA LYS A 62 0.14 -8.24 10.68
C LYS A 62 1.08 -8.27 9.48
N THR A 63 0.52 -8.07 8.29
CA THR A 63 1.29 -8.09 7.05
C THR A 63 0.74 -7.05 6.07
N ALA A 64 1.60 -6.59 5.18
CA ALA A 64 1.18 -5.78 4.05
C ALA A 64 2.08 -6.08 2.86
N SER A 65 1.46 -6.11 1.68
CA SER A 65 2.14 -6.27 0.41
C SER A 65 1.61 -5.28 -0.60
N LEU A 66 2.51 -4.43 -1.08
CA LEU A 66 2.25 -3.47 -2.15
C LEU A 66 2.92 -3.97 -3.42
N ASN A 67 2.10 -4.30 -4.40
CA ASN A 67 2.53 -4.70 -5.73
C ASN A 67 2.15 -3.61 -6.73
N ILE A 68 3.13 -2.91 -7.29
CA ILE A 68 2.87 -1.90 -8.32
C ILE A 68 3.22 -2.49 -9.68
N THR A 69 2.27 -2.48 -10.59
CA THR A 69 2.46 -2.93 -11.97
C THR A 69 3.59 -2.12 -12.61
N GLY A 70 4.58 -2.84 -13.14
CA GLY A 70 5.79 -2.24 -13.73
C GLY A 70 6.99 -2.18 -12.78
N LEU A 71 6.82 -2.44 -11.48
CA LEU A 71 7.93 -2.70 -10.58
C LEU A 71 8.34 -4.18 -10.63
N LYS A 72 9.65 -4.43 -10.58
CA LYS A 72 10.20 -5.80 -10.56
C LYS A 72 10.09 -6.48 -9.20
N LYS A 73 9.58 -5.79 -8.17
CA LYS A 73 9.59 -6.25 -6.78
C LYS A 73 8.29 -5.87 -6.06
N VAL A 74 7.76 -6.82 -5.30
CA VAL A 74 6.68 -6.60 -4.33
C VAL A 74 7.26 -6.01 -3.06
N ILE A 75 6.67 -4.91 -2.59
CA ILE A 75 7.10 -4.21 -1.38
C ILE A 75 6.34 -4.81 -0.19
N THR A 76 7.04 -5.19 0.86
CA THR A 76 6.49 -5.83 2.06
C THR A 76 7.05 -5.17 3.32
N LEU A 77 6.43 -5.42 4.47
CA LEU A 77 6.87 -4.83 5.75
C LEU A 77 8.33 -5.20 6.11
N GLU A 78 8.79 -6.36 5.64
CA GLU A 78 10.16 -6.85 5.85
C GLU A 78 11.19 -6.12 5.00
N ASN A 79 10.78 -5.54 3.86
CA ASN A 79 11.69 -4.94 2.89
C ASN A 79 11.62 -3.41 2.80
N ASP A 80 10.58 -2.78 3.35
CA ASP A 80 10.46 -1.33 3.45
C ASP A 80 9.81 -0.90 4.79
N GLY A 81 10.62 -0.30 5.67
CA GLY A 81 10.17 0.18 6.98
C GLY A 81 9.21 1.38 6.92
N ASN A 82 8.95 1.97 5.76
CA ASN A 82 7.93 3.01 5.60
C ASN A 82 6.56 2.43 5.23
N LEU A 83 6.48 1.16 4.80
CA LEU A 83 5.22 0.52 4.42
C LEU A 83 4.17 0.55 5.54
N PRO A 84 4.50 0.36 6.84
CA PRO A 84 3.52 0.52 7.92
C PRO A 84 2.86 1.91 7.95
N LYS A 85 3.62 2.98 7.67
CA LYS A 85 3.09 4.35 7.63
C LYS A 85 2.12 4.54 6.47
N LEU A 86 2.41 3.92 5.32
CA LEU A 86 1.51 3.93 4.18
C LEU A 86 0.24 3.11 4.46
N CYS A 87 0.37 1.95 5.08
CA CYS A 87 -0.78 1.13 5.49
C CYS A 87 -1.72 1.95 6.39
N LYS A 88 -1.17 2.61 7.41
CA LYS A 88 -1.95 3.46 8.31
C LYS A 88 -2.68 4.57 7.55
N TYR A 89 -1.96 5.30 6.69
CA TYR A 89 -2.57 6.36 5.86
C TYR A 89 -3.71 5.83 4.98
N VAL A 90 -3.52 4.71 4.30
CA VAL A 90 -4.55 4.12 3.43
C VAL A 90 -5.77 3.67 4.23
N LEU A 91 -5.57 3.01 5.38
CA LEU A 91 -6.66 2.61 6.28
C LEU A 91 -7.43 3.81 6.85
N GLU A 92 -6.75 4.91 7.17
CA GLU A 92 -7.39 6.15 7.62
C GLU A 92 -8.21 6.82 6.51
N ASN A 93 -7.73 6.79 5.26
CA ASN A 93 -8.43 7.39 4.11
C ASN A 93 -9.53 6.51 3.52
N LEU A 94 -9.54 5.20 3.81
CA LEU A 94 -10.59 4.29 3.41
C LEU A 94 -11.92 4.54 4.13
N ASN A 95 -11.84 5.10 5.34
CA ASN A 95 -12.99 5.35 6.20
C ASN A 95 -13.52 6.80 6.09
N GLN A 96 -13.03 7.59 5.13
CA GLN A 96 -13.52 8.94 4.82
C GLN A 96 -14.37 8.95 3.56
#